data_AF-A0AAV5FE52-F1
#
_entry.id   AF-A0AAV5FE52-F1
#
_cell.length_a   1.000
_cell.length_b   1.000
_cell.length_c   1.000
_cell.angle_alpha   90.00
_cell.angle_beta   90.00
_cell.angle_gamma   90.00
#
_symmetry.space_group_name_H-M   'P 1'
#
loop_
_entity.id
_entity.type
_entity.pdbx_description
1 polymer ?
#
loop_
_entity_poly.entity_id
_entity_poly.type
_entity_poly.pdbx_seq_one_letter_code
_entity_poly.pdbx_strand_id
1 'polypeptide(L)'
;MLVYLALENEKHPSYDHQKKAGAMNVQLRVSALLSNAPFIINFDCVHYINNSKALRAAMYCNDNRVFFDGTMLNGLQGPSYLGTGCMFRRIALYGIKPQPPRRGASDMTVKASIIGNSKPYLESISISRKQDQPIMTRLLDEVVVAELLNVMSCAYEVGTAWGRGIGWIYNIATEDVATGFRVHRQGWFSRHCTIEPAAFRGTAPINLTERLLQLCAGQAALWKCSLTTTH
;
A
#
# COMPACT_ATOMS: atom_id res chain seq x y z
N MET A 1 -13.62 4.15 -13.55
CA MET A 1 -14.11 5.06 -12.49
C MET A 1 -12.92 5.82 -11.94
N LEU A 2 -12.92 7.15 -12.01
CA LEU A 2 -11.93 8.00 -11.37
C LEU A 2 -12.57 8.58 -10.11
N VAL A 3 -11.88 8.49 -8.97
CA VAL A 3 -12.34 9.02 -7.69
C VAL A 3 -11.34 10.06 -7.25
N TYR A 4 -11.79 11.31 -7.12
CA TYR A 4 -10.97 12.38 -6.57
C TYR A 4 -11.20 12.46 -5.07
N LEU A 5 -10.14 12.30 -4.29
CA LEU A 5 -10.17 12.43 -2.83
C LEU A 5 -9.42 13.69 -2.45
N ALA A 6 -10.17 14.74 -2.11
CA ALA A 6 -9.61 15.88 -1.41
C ALA A 6 -9.52 15.50 0.07
N LEU A 7 -8.32 15.19 0.53
CA LEU A 7 -8.03 15.16 1.96
C LEU A 7 -7.92 16.62 2.39
N GLU A 8 -9.07 17.29 2.50
CA GLU A 8 -9.12 18.64 3.06
C GLU A 8 -8.59 18.61 4.49
N ASN A 9 -8.04 19.75 4.90
CA ASN A 9 -7.41 19.96 6.18
C ASN A 9 -8.43 19.82 7.34
N GLU A 10 -8.88 18.61 7.66
CA GLU A 10 -9.04 18.20 9.06
C GLU A 10 -7.64 18.08 9.68
N LYS A 11 -6.83 19.13 9.51
CA LYS A 11 -5.60 19.33 10.27
C LYS A 11 -6.00 19.74 11.66
N HIS A 12 -6.68 18.82 12.36
CA HIS A 12 -6.96 19.02 13.75
C HIS A 12 -5.60 19.11 14.44
N PRO A 13 -5.32 20.20 15.18
CA PRO A 13 -4.01 20.44 15.80
C PRO A 13 -3.56 19.29 16.71
N SER A 14 -4.51 18.51 17.22
CA SER A 14 -4.27 17.37 18.12
C SER A 14 -3.87 16.07 17.42
N TYR A 15 -3.86 15.99 16.09
CA TYR A 15 -3.48 14.78 15.36
C TYR A 15 -2.28 15.03 14.45
N ASP A 16 -1.29 14.14 14.49
CA ASP A 16 -0.12 14.20 13.62
C ASP A 16 -0.48 13.75 12.20
N HIS A 17 -0.27 14.66 11.24
CA HIS A 17 -0.56 14.40 9.83
C HIS A 17 0.60 13.70 9.15
N GLN A 18 0.39 12.44 8.78
CA GLN A 18 1.37 11.62 8.10
C GLN A 18 1.34 11.91 6.61
N LYS A 19 2.28 12.74 6.12
CA LYS A 19 2.34 13.28 4.74
C LYS A 19 1.84 12.31 3.65
N LYS A 20 2.73 11.42 3.19
CA LYS A 20 2.46 10.51 2.07
C LYS A 20 1.81 9.21 2.53
N ALA A 21 2.31 8.62 3.61
CA ALA A 21 1.80 7.36 4.15
C ALA A 21 0.32 7.46 4.59
N GLY A 22 -0.08 8.57 5.23
CA GLY A 22 -1.46 8.79 5.66
C GLY A 22 -2.41 8.89 4.48
N ALA A 23 -2.05 9.68 3.45
CA ALA A 23 -2.86 9.78 2.23
C ALA A 23 -3.06 8.42 1.54
N MET A 24 -1.99 7.63 1.43
CA MET A 24 -2.05 6.30 0.82
C MET A 24 -2.88 5.31 1.67
N ASN A 25 -2.83 5.41 2.99
CA ASN A 25 -3.68 4.61 3.89
C ASN A 25 -5.16 4.96 3.76
N VAL A 26 -5.50 6.25 3.69
CA VAL A 26 -6.89 6.68 3.47
C VAL A 26 -7.40 6.17 2.12
N GLN A 27 -6.61 6.28 1.05
CA GLN A 27 -6.96 5.73 -0.27
C GLN A 27 -7.17 4.20 -0.21
N LEU A 28 -6.36 3.47 0.56
CA LEU A 28 -6.54 2.03 0.76
C LEU A 28 -7.89 1.72 1.42
N ARG A 29 -8.29 2.48 2.43
CA ARG A 29 -9.59 2.32 3.12
C ARG A 29 -10.75 2.62 2.20
N VAL A 30 -10.75 3.81 1.58
CA VAL A 30 -11.80 4.28 0.67
C VAL A 30 -11.99 3.31 -0.50
N SER A 31 -10.89 2.86 -1.12
CA SER A 31 -10.98 1.93 -2.24
C SER A 31 -11.63 0.59 -1.86
N ALA A 32 -11.56 0.17 -0.60
CA ALA A 32 -12.19 -1.07 -0.15
C ALA A 32 -13.72 -0.99 -0.18
N LEU A 33 -14.30 0.17 0.12
CA LEU A 33 -15.74 0.40 0.08
C LEU A 33 -16.27 0.65 -1.34
N LEU A 34 -15.45 1.25 -2.20
CA LEU A 34 -15.85 1.62 -3.56
C LEU A 34 -15.70 0.50 -4.58
N SER A 35 -14.49 -0.06 -4.69
CA SER A 35 -14.13 -1.02 -5.75
C SER A 35 -13.64 -2.37 -5.22
N ASN A 36 -13.24 -2.39 -3.96
CA ASN A 36 -12.64 -3.52 -3.27
C ASN A 36 -11.61 -4.30 -4.10
N ALA A 37 -10.82 -3.60 -4.93
CA ALA A 37 -9.92 -4.27 -5.87
C ALA A 37 -8.88 -5.11 -5.12
N PRO A 38 -8.64 -6.38 -5.49
CA PRO A 38 -7.70 -7.26 -4.78
C PRO A 38 -6.23 -6.84 -4.93
N PHE A 39 -5.93 -6.08 -5.98
CA PHE A 39 -4.61 -5.52 -6.25
C PHE A 39 -4.63 -4.00 -6.18
N ILE A 40 -3.59 -3.44 -5.57
CA ILE A 40 -3.37 -2.00 -5.42
C ILE A 40 -2.07 -1.64 -6.11
N ILE A 41 -2.06 -0.61 -6.94
CA ILE A 41 -0.84 -0.11 -7.57
C ILE A 41 -0.53 1.26 -7.00
N ASN A 42 0.70 1.44 -6.52
CA ASN A 42 1.17 2.76 -6.11
C ASN A 42 1.97 3.42 -7.22
N PHE A 43 1.68 4.70 -7.47
CA PHE A 43 2.31 5.49 -8.52
C PHE A 43 2.58 6.91 -8.05
N ASP A 44 3.75 7.44 -8.42
CA ASP A 44 4.11 8.85 -8.20
C ASP A 44 3.73 9.69 -9.42
N CYS A 45 3.48 10.99 -9.22
CA CYS A 45 3.03 11.92 -10.25
C CYS A 45 4.04 12.14 -11.38
N VAL A 46 5.32 11.91 -11.10
CA VAL A 46 6.40 12.02 -12.10
C VAL A 46 6.53 10.78 -12.98
N HIS A 47 5.76 9.71 -12.70
CA HIS A 47 5.74 8.49 -13.47
C HIS A 47 4.43 8.35 -14.25
N TYR A 48 4.50 7.73 -15.43
CA TYR A 48 3.32 7.28 -16.19
C TYR A 48 3.48 5.83 -16.67
N ILE A 49 2.35 5.21 -17.00
CA ILE A 49 2.30 3.87 -17.61
C ILE A 49 2.64 4.00 -19.09
N ASN A 50 3.77 3.45 -19.49
CA ASN A 50 4.25 3.48 -20.88
C ASN A 50 3.76 2.26 -21.68
N ASN A 51 3.50 1.13 -21.01
CA ASN A 51 3.02 -0.09 -21.64
C ASN A 51 1.77 -0.60 -20.92
N SER A 52 0.61 -0.58 -21.58
CA SER A 52 -0.66 -1.05 -21.00
C SER A 52 -0.65 -2.55 -20.67
N LYS A 53 0.25 -3.34 -21.27
CA LYS A 53 0.45 -4.75 -20.92
C LYS A 53 1.10 -4.93 -19.55
N ALA A 54 1.63 -3.88 -18.93
CA ALA A 54 2.26 -3.94 -17.61
C ALA A 54 1.34 -4.51 -16.53
N LEU A 55 0.07 -4.09 -16.54
CA LEU A 55 -0.93 -4.59 -15.59
C LEU A 55 -1.18 -6.09 -15.77
N ARG A 56 -1.30 -6.52 -17.03
CA ARG A 56 -1.51 -7.93 -17.37
C ARG A 56 -0.27 -8.78 -17.05
N ALA A 57 0.92 -8.29 -17.34
CA ALA A 57 2.17 -8.97 -17.01
C ALA A 57 2.34 -9.13 -15.50
N ALA A 58 2.02 -8.09 -14.73
CA ALA A 58 2.01 -8.17 -13.27
C ALA A 58 1.03 -9.24 -12.78
N MET A 59 -0.17 -9.37 -13.36
CA MET A 59 -1.09 -10.45 -12.99
C MET A 59 -0.53 -11.85 -13.29
N TYR A 60 0.11 -12.06 -14.44
CA TYR A 60 0.71 -13.36 -14.78
C TYR A 60 1.92 -13.72 -13.91
N CYS A 61 2.68 -12.72 -13.45
CA CYS A 61 3.78 -12.94 -12.52
C CYS A 61 3.31 -13.27 -11.09
N ASN A 62 2.01 -13.12 -10.78
CA ASN A 62 1.46 -13.08 -9.42
C ASN A 62 0.96 -14.45 -8.93
N ASP A 63 1.88 -15.38 -8.70
CA ASP A 63 1.61 -16.65 -7.99
C ASP A 63 1.47 -16.43 -6.46
N ASN A 64 0.54 -15.56 -6.03
CA ASN A 64 0.37 -15.11 -4.63
C ASN A 64 1.56 -14.29 -4.06
N ARG A 65 2.13 -13.37 -4.84
CA ARG A 65 3.32 -12.57 -4.47
C ARG A 65 3.08 -11.06 -4.62
N VAL A 66 3.85 -10.23 -3.90
CA VAL A 66 3.78 -8.75 -3.93
C VAL A 66 4.82 -8.21 -4.92
N PHE A 67 4.58 -7.12 -5.64
CA PHE A 67 5.54 -6.61 -6.62
C PHE A 67 6.34 -5.44 -6.07
N PHE A 68 7.65 -5.47 -6.30
CA PHE A 68 8.52 -4.33 -6.06
C PHE A 68 9.47 -4.13 -7.24
N ASP A 69 9.68 -2.86 -7.62
CA ASP A 69 10.69 -2.47 -8.60
C ASP A 69 12.03 -2.21 -7.88
N GLY A 70 13.06 -2.97 -8.25
CA GLY A 70 14.38 -2.99 -7.61
C GLY A 70 15.12 -4.28 -7.94
N THR A 71 16.42 -4.23 -8.22
CA THR A 71 17.16 -5.34 -8.87
C THR A 71 18.02 -6.21 -7.94
N MET A 72 17.98 -6.04 -6.62
CA MET A 72 19.10 -6.52 -5.78
C MET A 72 18.88 -7.83 -4.97
N LEU A 73 17.70 -8.47 -4.93
CA LEU A 73 17.46 -9.65 -4.06
C LEU A 73 16.51 -10.72 -4.64
N ASN A 74 16.62 -11.02 -5.94
CA ASN A 74 15.70 -11.93 -6.64
C ASN A 74 15.78 -13.42 -6.19
N GLY A 75 16.78 -13.81 -5.38
CA GLY A 75 17.06 -15.23 -5.08
C GLY A 75 16.41 -15.82 -3.82
N LEU A 76 16.10 -15.03 -2.79
CA LEU A 76 15.60 -15.52 -1.49
C LEU A 76 14.17 -15.08 -1.19
N GLN A 77 13.92 -13.76 -1.20
CA GLN A 77 12.62 -13.18 -0.84
C GLN A 77 12.04 -12.23 -1.89
N GLY A 78 12.87 -11.77 -2.82
CA GLY A 78 12.52 -10.80 -3.85
C GLY A 78 12.97 -9.37 -3.51
N PRO A 79 12.80 -8.42 -4.44
CA PRO A 79 13.21 -7.03 -4.27
C PRO A 79 12.46 -6.28 -3.17
N SER A 80 13.06 -5.22 -2.64
CA SER A 80 12.41 -4.35 -1.64
C SER A 80 11.57 -3.26 -2.29
N TYR A 81 10.57 -2.76 -1.56
CA TYR A 81 9.74 -1.64 -1.98
C TYR A 81 10.52 -0.32 -2.04
N LEU A 82 10.50 0.35 -3.20
CA LEU A 82 11.20 1.62 -3.43
C LEU A 82 10.25 2.66 -4.09
N GLY A 83 9.09 2.88 -3.47
CA GLY A 83 8.23 4.01 -3.81
C GLY A 83 7.18 3.75 -4.89
N THR A 84 7.55 3.84 -6.17
CA THR A 84 6.59 3.87 -7.31
C THR A 84 6.57 2.58 -8.13
N GLY A 85 5.56 2.38 -8.97
CA GLY A 85 5.50 1.26 -9.92
C GLY A 85 5.28 -0.12 -9.28
N CYS A 86 4.82 -0.16 -8.03
CA CYS A 86 4.69 -1.39 -7.25
C CYS A 86 3.23 -1.81 -7.15
N MET A 87 2.95 -3.10 -7.41
CA MET A 87 1.62 -3.71 -7.29
C MET A 87 1.56 -4.60 -6.04
N PHE A 88 0.61 -4.33 -5.17
CA PHE A 88 0.41 -5.03 -3.90
C PHE A 88 -0.84 -5.89 -3.95
N ARG A 89 -0.80 -7.05 -3.30
CA ARG A 89 -2.03 -7.70 -2.83
C ARG A 89 -2.60 -6.89 -1.67
N ARG A 90 -3.87 -6.52 -1.76
CA ARG A 90 -4.58 -5.74 -0.73
C ARG A 90 -4.43 -6.37 0.65
N ILE A 91 -4.60 -7.68 0.74
CA ILE A 91 -4.48 -8.43 2.00
C ILE A 91 -3.08 -8.34 2.63
N ALA A 92 -2.03 -8.19 1.83
CA ALA A 92 -0.67 -7.99 2.33
C ALA A 92 -0.53 -6.63 3.01
N LEU A 93 -1.15 -5.58 2.45
CA LEU A 93 -1.18 -4.25 3.07
C LEU A 93 -1.97 -4.25 4.39
N TYR A 94 -3.01 -5.08 4.51
CA TYR A 94 -3.72 -5.29 5.78
C TYR A 94 -2.94 -6.11 6.82
N GLY A 95 -1.71 -6.53 6.50
CA GLY A 95 -0.88 -7.31 7.40
C GLY A 95 -1.31 -8.78 7.53
N ILE A 96 -2.16 -9.25 6.63
CA ILE A 96 -2.62 -10.65 6.60
C ILE A 96 -1.51 -11.49 5.96
N LYS A 97 -1.09 -12.55 6.65
CA LYS A 97 -0.05 -13.47 6.15
C LYS A 97 -0.56 -14.25 4.93
N PRO A 98 0.32 -14.64 3.99
CA PRO A 98 -0.07 -15.47 2.86
C PRO A 98 -0.56 -16.84 3.36
N GLN A 99 -1.62 -17.37 2.73
CA GLN A 99 -2.07 -18.73 3.01
C GLN A 99 -1.13 -19.73 2.33
N PRO A 100 -0.60 -20.75 3.05
CA PRO A 100 0.19 -21.80 2.41
C PRO A 100 -0.71 -22.61 1.47
N PRO A 101 -0.27 -22.98 0.25
CA PRO A 101 -1.08 -23.72 -0.72
C PRO A 101 -1.53 -25.13 -0.26
N ARG A 102 -1.10 -25.62 0.91
CA ARG A 102 -1.35 -27.00 1.40
C ARG A 102 -1.92 -27.10 2.82
N ARG A 103 -2.07 -26.01 3.56
CA ARG A 103 -2.73 -26.04 4.88
C ARG A 103 -4.07 -25.34 4.75
N GLY A 104 -5.15 -26.07 5.08
CA GLY A 104 -6.49 -25.50 5.17
C GLY A 104 -6.48 -24.19 5.92
N ALA A 105 -7.34 -23.26 5.51
CA ALA A 105 -7.36 -21.88 5.98
C ALA A 105 -7.35 -21.82 7.52
N SER A 106 -6.16 -21.73 8.11
CA SER A 106 -6.05 -21.44 9.54
C SER A 106 -6.56 -20.03 9.68
N ASP A 107 -7.64 -19.89 10.43
CA ASP A 107 -8.36 -18.62 10.57
C ASP A 107 -7.53 -17.65 11.41
N MET A 108 -6.50 -17.06 10.80
CA MET A 108 -5.80 -15.92 11.37
C MET A 108 -6.72 -14.73 11.16
N THR A 109 -7.71 -14.59 12.04
CA THR A 109 -8.59 -13.44 12.14
C THR A 109 -7.74 -12.27 12.62
N VAL A 110 -7.44 -11.32 11.72
CA VAL A 110 -7.03 -10.00 12.19
C VAL A 110 -8.19 -9.49 13.02
N LYS A 111 -7.98 -9.27 14.32
CA LYS A 111 -9.05 -8.80 15.21
C LYS A 111 -9.64 -7.52 14.61
N ALA A 112 -10.96 -7.47 14.46
CA ALA A 112 -11.67 -6.30 13.92
C ALA A 112 -11.22 -4.99 14.60
N SER A 113 -11.01 -5.05 15.93
CA SER A 113 -10.53 -3.94 16.76
C SER A 113 -9.19 -3.34 16.32
N ILE A 114 -8.34 -4.09 15.61
CA ILE A 114 -7.05 -3.62 15.11
C ILE A 114 -7.22 -2.80 13.82
N ILE A 115 -8.22 -3.14 13.00
CA ILE A 115 -8.47 -2.52 11.70
C ILE A 115 -9.34 -1.26 11.84
N GLY A 116 -10.35 -1.31 12.72
CA GLY A 116 -11.27 -0.21 12.96
C GLY A 116 -12.66 -0.67 13.40
N ASN A 117 -13.57 0.29 13.53
CA ASN A 117 -14.92 0.07 14.06
C ASN A 117 -16.00 -0.05 12.97
N SER A 118 -15.69 0.26 11.72
CA SER A 118 -16.65 0.23 10.62
C SER A 118 -17.01 -1.20 10.21
N LYS A 119 -18.27 -1.60 10.43
CA LYS A 119 -18.82 -2.90 10.02
C LYS A 119 -18.76 -3.12 8.49
N PRO A 120 -19.27 -2.21 7.63
CA PRO A 120 -19.21 -2.41 6.18
C PRO A 120 -17.78 -2.47 5.66
N TYR A 121 -16.86 -1.71 6.26
CA TYR A 121 -15.44 -1.80 5.92
C TYR A 121 -14.83 -3.16 6.29
N LEU A 122 -15.09 -3.68 7.49
CA LEU A 122 -14.61 -5.00 7.92
C LEU A 122 -15.18 -6.14 7.07
N GLU A 123 -16.43 -6.02 6.65
CA GLU A 123 -17.06 -6.96 5.71
C GLU A 123 -16.35 -6.93 4.35
N SER A 124 -16.04 -5.73 3.82
CA SER A 124 -15.30 -5.58 2.56
C SER A 124 -13.96 -6.31 2.60
N ILE A 125 -13.22 -6.23 3.71
CA ILE A 125 -11.92 -6.91 3.89
C ILE A 125 -12.08 -8.42 3.94
N SER A 126 -13.13 -8.89 4.63
CA SER A 126 -13.45 -10.31 4.73
C SER A 126 -13.75 -10.92 3.37
N ILE A 127 -14.37 -10.13 2.47
CA ILE A 127 -14.62 -10.52 1.09
C ILE A 127 -13.32 -10.51 0.26
N SER A 128 -12.46 -9.49 0.39
CA SER A 128 -11.17 -9.44 -0.33
C SER A 128 -10.27 -10.63 0.01
N ARG A 129 -10.45 -11.26 1.16
CA ARG A 129 -9.73 -12.48 1.56
C ARG A 129 -10.18 -13.73 0.80
N LYS A 130 -11.44 -13.77 0.35
CA LYS A 130 -12.06 -14.96 -0.27
C LYS A 130 -12.09 -14.90 -1.79
N GLN A 131 -12.04 -13.72 -2.40
CA GLN A 131 -12.19 -13.54 -3.84
C GLN A 131 -11.05 -12.72 -4.45
N ASP A 132 -10.54 -13.19 -5.60
CA ASP A 132 -9.59 -12.46 -6.46
C ASP A 132 -10.31 -11.56 -7.49
N GLN A 133 -11.62 -11.34 -7.34
CA GLN A 133 -12.42 -10.48 -8.24
C GLN A 133 -12.85 -9.18 -7.52
N PRO A 134 -12.78 -8.02 -8.20
CA PRO A 134 -13.21 -6.75 -7.63
C PRO A 134 -14.74 -6.70 -7.49
N ILE A 135 -15.23 -6.02 -6.45
CA ILE A 135 -16.65 -5.70 -6.28
C ILE A 135 -16.83 -4.22 -6.59
N MET A 136 -17.47 -3.92 -7.73
CA MET A 136 -17.87 -2.55 -8.04
C MET A 136 -19.16 -2.21 -7.30
N THR A 137 -19.08 -1.39 -6.25
CA THR A 137 -20.27 -0.77 -5.66
C THR A 137 -20.83 0.23 -6.67
N ARG A 138 -21.97 -0.08 -7.28
CA ARG A 138 -22.46 0.60 -8.50
C ARG A 138 -23.21 1.91 -8.28
N LEU A 139 -23.61 2.25 -7.05
CA LEU A 139 -24.30 3.50 -6.74
C LEU A 139 -23.81 4.05 -5.40
N LEU A 140 -23.43 5.34 -5.38
CA LEU A 140 -23.11 6.07 -4.16
C LEU A 140 -24.43 6.46 -3.50
N ASP A 141 -24.83 5.70 -2.49
CA ASP A 141 -25.95 6.04 -1.62
C ASP A 141 -25.46 6.89 -0.44
N GLU A 142 -26.35 7.67 0.19
CA GLU A 142 -26.02 8.54 1.33
C GLU A 142 -25.37 7.76 2.47
N VAL A 143 -25.81 6.51 2.70
CA VAL A 143 -25.23 5.60 3.69
C VAL A 143 -23.76 5.29 3.38
N VAL A 144 -23.44 5.04 2.11
CA VAL A 144 -22.06 4.75 1.68
C VAL A 144 -21.19 6.00 1.79
N VAL A 145 -21.74 7.17 1.49
CA VAL A 145 -21.03 8.46 1.63
C VAL A 145 -20.71 8.74 3.10
N ALA A 146 -21.66 8.55 4.02
CA ALA A 146 -21.42 8.72 5.44
C ALA A 146 -20.32 7.78 5.96
N GLU A 147 -20.34 6.52 5.50
CA GLU A 147 -19.31 5.56 5.85
C GLU A 147 -17.93 5.92 5.26
N LEU A 148 -17.90 6.41 4.02
CA LEU A 148 -16.68 6.91 3.39
C LEU A 148 -16.07 8.04 4.22
N LEU A 149 -16.88 9.01 4.65
CA LEU A 149 -16.41 10.12 5.50
C LEU A 149 -15.84 9.61 6.83
N ASN A 150 -16.51 8.63 7.46
CA ASN A 150 -16.03 8.00 8.68
C ASN A 150 -14.65 7.34 8.49
N VAL A 151 -14.49 6.48 7.48
CA VAL A 151 -13.19 5.82 7.24
C VAL A 151 -12.10 6.77 6.72
N MET A 152 -12.46 7.93 6.17
CA MET A 152 -11.50 8.94 5.73
C MET A 152 -10.96 9.79 6.88
N SER A 153 -11.74 9.96 7.96
CA SER A 153 -11.35 10.84 9.06
C SER A 153 -10.05 10.39 9.74
N CYS A 154 -9.26 11.37 10.19
CA CYS A 154 -8.08 11.13 11.02
C CYS A 154 -8.44 10.43 12.35
N ALA A 155 -9.63 10.71 12.89
CA ALA A 155 -10.13 10.09 14.12
C ALA A 155 -10.33 8.57 13.98
N TYR A 156 -10.56 8.08 12.75
CA TYR A 156 -10.71 6.64 12.49
C TYR A 156 -9.47 5.85 12.88
N GLU A 157 -8.29 6.49 12.85
CA GLU A 157 -7.02 5.81 13.14
C GLU A 157 -6.74 5.66 14.64
N VAL A 158 -7.47 6.41 15.48
CA VAL A 158 -7.29 6.40 16.93
C VAL A 158 -7.66 5.04 17.50
N GLY A 159 -6.72 4.42 18.23
CA GLY A 159 -6.91 3.08 18.81
C GLY A 159 -6.76 1.92 17.82
N THR A 160 -6.59 2.18 16.53
CA THR A 160 -6.35 1.16 15.49
C THR A 160 -4.85 0.97 15.25
N ALA A 161 -4.45 -0.06 14.48
CA ALA A 161 -3.05 -0.29 14.10
C ALA A 161 -2.66 0.29 12.73
N TRP A 162 -3.46 1.19 12.16
CA TRP A 162 -3.09 1.93 10.95
C TRP A 162 -1.76 2.66 11.16
N GLY A 163 -0.88 2.54 10.17
CA GLY A 163 0.46 3.14 10.24
C GLY A 163 1.49 2.42 11.10
N ARG A 164 1.07 1.47 11.96
CA ARG A 164 1.98 0.68 12.80
C ARG A 164 2.10 -0.76 12.33
N GLY A 165 0.97 -1.43 12.15
CA GLY A 165 0.88 -2.81 11.67
C GLY A 165 0.17 -2.96 10.32
N ILE A 166 -0.65 -1.98 9.95
CA ILE A 166 -1.54 -1.99 8.78
C ILE A 166 -1.22 -0.81 7.86
N GLY A 167 -1.32 -1.03 6.55
CA GLY A 167 -1.15 0.00 5.53
C GLY A 167 0.32 0.31 5.26
N TRP A 168 0.64 1.56 4.93
CA TRP A 168 1.99 2.13 4.91
C TRP A 168 2.39 2.62 6.30
N ILE A 169 3.65 2.43 6.67
CA ILE A 169 4.18 2.72 8.01
C ILE A 169 4.32 4.24 8.22
N TYR A 170 3.92 4.71 9.40
CA TYR A 170 4.00 6.10 9.84
C TYR A 170 5.32 6.44 10.54
N ASN A 171 5.57 7.74 10.73
CA ASN A 171 6.71 8.27 11.50
C ASN A 171 8.09 7.80 11.01
N ILE A 172 8.20 7.46 9.73
CA ILE A 172 9.47 7.08 9.12
C ILE A 172 9.65 7.81 7.79
N ALA A 173 10.88 8.22 7.51
CA ALA A 173 11.21 8.96 6.29
C ALA A 173 11.30 8.08 5.03
N THR A 174 11.50 6.77 5.20
CA THR A 174 11.46 5.75 4.15
C THR A 174 10.27 4.80 4.38
N GLU A 175 9.05 5.32 4.27
CA GLU A 175 7.84 4.52 4.52
C GLU A 175 7.73 3.35 3.54
N ASP A 176 8.28 3.53 2.35
CA ASP A 176 8.36 2.52 1.31
C ASP A 176 9.20 1.31 1.76
N VAL A 177 10.47 1.53 2.05
CA VAL A 177 11.40 0.45 2.44
C VAL A 177 10.87 -0.28 3.68
N ALA A 178 10.39 0.47 4.68
CA ALA A 178 9.88 -0.10 5.92
C ALA A 178 8.61 -0.93 5.70
N THR A 179 7.71 -0.45 4.85
CA THR A 179 6.49 -1.19 4.48
C THR A 179 6.83 -2.47 3.72
N GLY A 180 7.76 -2.41 2.76
CA GLY A 180 8.26 -3.59 2.05
C GLY A 180 8.86 -4.63 2.99
N PHE A 181 9.71 -4.20 3.93
CA PHE A 181 10.32 -5.09 4.92
C PHE A 181 9.28 -5.74 5.84
N ARG A 182 8.27 -4.99 6.30
CA ARG A 182 7.19 -5.57 7.12
C ARG A 182 6.40 -6.63 6.37
N VAL A 183 6.04 -6.36 5.11
CA VAL A 183 5.34 -7.31 4.25
C VAL A 183 6.18 -8.58 4.07
N HIS A 184 7.48 -8.44 3.81
CA HIS A 184 8.42 -9.55 3.74
C HIS A 184 8.50 -10.34 5.06
N ARG A 185 8.64 -9.67 6.20
CA ARG A 185 8.68 -10.33 7.52
C ARG A 185 7.43 -11.16 7.84
N GLN A 186 6.29 -10.85 7.22
CA GLN A 186 5.04 -11.61 7.35
C GLN A 186 5.00 -12.88 6.49
N GLY A 187 6.05 -13.14 5.70
CA GLY A 187 6.16 -14.31 4.83
C GLY A 187 5.74 -14.07 3.38
N TRP A 188 5.40 -12.82 3.02
CA TRP A 188 5.19 -12.48 1.62
C TRP A 188 6.51 -12.46 0.87
N PHE A 189 6.45 -12.90 -0.39
CA PHE A 189 7.55 -12.82 -1.34
C PHE A 189 7.25 -11.74 -2.35
N SER A 190 8.31 -11.18 -2.92
CA SER A 190 8.20 -10.28 -4.04
C SER A 190 8.88 -10.76 -5.31
N ARG A 191 8.51 -10.14 -6.43
CA ARG A 191 9.07 -10.45 -7.74
C ARG A 191 9.30 -9.18 -8.54
N HIS A 192 10.47 -9.10 -9.15
CA HIS A 192 10.76 -8.13 -10.20
C HIS A 192 10.28 -8.70 -11.54
N CYS A 193 9.49 -7.95 -12.29
CA CYS A 193 9.09 -8.32 -13.65
C CYS A 193 9.53 -7.24 -14.64
N THR A 194 10.48 -7.60 -15.49
CA THR A 194 10.93 -6.78 -16.62
C THR A 194 10.06 -7.06 -17.83
N ILE A 195 9.64 -6.00 -18.51
CA ILE A 195 8.82 -6.06 -19.71
C ILE A 195 9.40 -5.08 -20.72
N GLU A 196 9.50 -5.53 -21.98
CA GLU A 196 9.91 -4.70 -23.10
C GLU A 196 8.69 -4.38 -23.99
N PRO A 197 8.44 -3.09 -24.30
CA PRO A 197 9.12 -1.90 -23.78
C PRO A 197 8.78 -1.65 -22.30
N ALA A 198 9.68 -0.92 -21.60
CA ALA A 198 9.57 -0.59 -20.18
C ALA A 198 8.14 -0.23 -19.76
N ALA A 199 7.66 -0.90 -18.72
CA ALA A 199 6.30 -0.77 -18.18
C ALA A 199 5.93 0.65 -17.78
N PHE A 200 6.85 1.26 -17.05
CA PHE A 200 6.70 2.53 -16.36
C PHE A 200 7.86 3.42 -16.76
N ARG A 201 7.57 4.69 -17.01
CA ARG A 201 8.57 5.72 -17.31
C ARG A 201 8.30 6.90 -16.42
N GLY A 202 9.33 7.65 -16.07
CA GLY A 202 9.19 8.88 -15.32
C GLY A 202 10.20 9.92 -15.74
N THR A 203 9.97 11.14 -15.30
CA THR A 203 10.91 12.25 -15.47
C THR A 203 11.95 12.23 -14.37
N ALA A 204 13.23 12.20 -14.75
CA ALA A 204 14.34 12.31 -13.80
C ALA A 204 14.69 13.79 -13.56
N PRO A 205 15.17 14.15 -12.36
CA PRO A 205 15.72 15.49 -12.13
C PRO A 205 16.84 15.80 -13.13
N ILE A 206 16.74 16.95 -13.79
CA ILE A 206 17.69 17.37 -14.82
C ILE A 206 18.81 18.27 -14.27
N ASN A 207 18.62 18.83 -13.07
CA ASN A 207 19.61 19.67 -12.42
C ASN A 207 20.32 18.93 -11.28
N LEU A 208 21.58 19.30 -11.05
CA LEU A 208 22.44 18.67 -10.05
C LEU A 208 21.90 18.89 -8.62
N THR A 209 21.34 20.07 -8.35
CA THR A 209 20.84 20.44 -7.02
C THR A 209 19.72 19.52 -6.57
N GLU A 210 18.69 19.32 -7.39
CA GLU A 210 17.58 18.40 -7.09
C GLU A 210 18.09 16.96 -6.94
N ARG A 211 19.05 16.54 -7.78
CA ARG A 211 19.64 15.21 -7.68
C ARG A 211 20.39 15.02 -6.37
N LEU A 212 21.19 16.00 -5.94
CA LEU A 212 21.91 15.95 -4.67
C LEU A 212 20.95 15.98 -3.48
N LEU A 213 19.92 16.83 -3.53
CA LEU A 213 18.89 16.85 -2.49
C LEU A 213 18.18 15.50 -2.36
N GLN A 214 17.86 14.85 -3.48
CA GLN A 214 17.25 13.52 -3.48
C GLN A 214 18.18 12.47 -2.86
N LEU A 215 19.48 12.49 -3.20
CA LEU A 215 20.46 11.56 -2.64
C LEU A 215 20.67 11.78 -1.15
N CYS A 216 20.86 13.03 -0.72
CA CYS A 216 21.03 13.38 0.69
C CYS A 216 19.80 13.02 1.52
N ALA A 217 18.59 13.30 1.01
CA ALA A 217 17.34 12.94 1.67
C ALA A 217 17.21 11.42 1.82
N GLY A 218 17.51 10.66 0.76
CA GLY A 218 17.48 9.19 0.78
C GLY A 218 18.48 8.60 1.78
N GLN A 219 19.73 9.07 1.78
CA GLN A 219 20.76 8.61 2.72
C GLN A 219 20.41 8.94 4.16
N ALA A 220 19.97 10.18 4.45
CA ALA A 220 19.57 10.58 5.79
C ALA A 220 18.37 9.77 6.29
N ALA A 221 17.42 9.44 5.42
CA ALA A 221 16.25 8.65 5.75
C ALA A 221 16.63 7.18 6.07
N LEU A 222 17.50 6.57 5.26
CA LEU A 222 18.02 5.22 5.52
C LEU A 222 18.81 5.16 6.82
N TRP A 223 19.64 6.18 7.10
CA TRP A 223 20.40 6.25 8.33
C TRP A 223 19.50 6.31 9.56
N LYS A 224 18.45 7.15 9.54
CA LYS A 224 17.43 7.20 10.60
C LYS A 224 16.73 5.84 10.78
N CYS A 225 16.40 5.16 9.69
CA CYS A 225 15.76 3.84 9.73
C CYS A 225 16.64 2.81 10.45
N SER A 226 17.95 2.81 10.18
CA SER A 226 18.93 1.94 10.85
C SER A 226 19.02 2.18 12.35
N LEU A 227 18.91 3.43 12.80
CA LEU A 227 18.95 3.79 14.23
C LEU A 227 17.67 3.37 14.97
N THR A 228 16.53 3.32 14.27
CA THR A 228 15.25 2.88 14.86
C THR A 228 15.10 1.36 14.95
N THR A 229 15.96 0.58 14.27
CA THR A 229 15.90 -0.89 14.28
C THR A 229 16.80 -1.55 15.33
N THR A 230 17.59 -0.77 16.08
CA THR A 230 18.59 -1.25 17.06
C THR A 230 18.07 -1.34 18.51
N HIS A 231 16.76 -1.47 18.74
CA HIS A 231 16.18 -1.69 20.07
C HIS A 231 15.15 -2.82 20.08
#